data_AF-A0A2A4UUI9-F1
#
_entry.id   AF-A0A2A4UUI9-F1
#
_cell.length_a   1.000
_cell.length_b   1.000
_cell.length_c   1.000
_cell.angle_alpha   90.00
_cell.angle_beta   90.00
_cell.angle_gamma   90.00
#
_symmetry.space_group_name_H-M   'P 1'
#
loop_
_entity.id
_entity.type
_entity.pdbx_description
1 polymer ?
#
loop_
_entity_poly.entity_id
_entity_poly.type
_entity_poly.pdbx_seq_one_letter_code
_entity_poly.pdbx_strand_id
1 'polypeptide(L)'
;MIPLIGRLYREHNIVTSIFGRPIINRSVISLIKTHRFVRQVEKEELSIHDTYSVLEVLSGLILGPSRIDVGKLALKYRATDHDVSMEDYVKEAVADILGDKAEPREEPQDVVLYGFGRIGRLLARLLIEKAGSGKGLRLKAIVVRKGSPKDLVKRASLLRRDSIHGSFQGTIVVDEEKNALICNGNYVQVIYSSSPDAVDYSQYGIKDAVVVDNTGMWRDEEGLGLHLKCKGVSRVILTAPGKGNVKNIV
;
A
#
# COMPACT_ATOMS: atom_id res chain seq x y z
N MET A 1 21.28 -6.53 -3.12
CA MET A 1 19.81 -6.72 -3.20
C MET A 1 18.99 -5.56 -2.59
N ILE A 2 19.11 -5.24 -1.29
CA ILE A 2 18.31 -4.16 -0.64
C ILE A 2 18.43 -2.80 -1.36
N PRO A 3 19.63 -2.31 -1.75
CA PRO A 3 19.74 -1.03 -2.45
C PRO A 3 18.97 -1.02 -3.77
N LEU A 4 19.05 -2.11 -4.55
CA LEU A 4 18.36 -2.27 -5.83
C LEU A 4 16.84 -2.27 -5.66
N ILE A 5 16.33 -3.04 -4.68
CA ILE A 5 14.90 -3.05 -4.33
C ILE A 5 14.42 -1.64 -3.94
N GLY A 6 15.20 -0.94 -3.12
CA GLY A 6 14.87 0.42 -2.68
C GLY A 6 14.89 1.43 -3.83
N ARG A 7 15.84 1.30 -4.77
CA ARG A 7 15.95 2.14 -5.97
C ARG A 7 14.71 1.98 -6.86
N LEU A 8 14.41 0.74 -7.26
CA LEU A 8 13.24 0.39 -8.07
C LEU A 8 11.94 0.94 -7.45
N TYR A 9 11.80 0.84 -6.14
CA TYR A 9 10.63 1.35 -5.45
C TYR A 9 10.54 2.88 -5.39
N ARG A 10 11.65 3.59 -5.13
CA ARG A 10 11.62 5.06 -5.00
C ARG A 10 11.62 5.79 -6.34
N GLU A 11 12.38 5.30 -7.30
CA GLU A 11 12.60 5.98 -8.59
C GLU A 11 11.52 5.60 -9.60
N HIS A 12 11.12 4.32 -9.63
CA HIS A 12 10.18 3.79 -10.63
C HIS A 12 8.83 3.34 -10.04
N ASN A 13 8.61 3.51 -8.72
CA ASN A 13 7.41 3.03 -8.02
C ASN A 13 7.14 1.51 -8.25
N ILE A 14 8.21 0.73 -8.43
CA ILE A 14 8.13 -0.71 -8.67
C ILE A 14 8.07 -1.44 -7.34
N VAL A 15 7.01 -2.22 -7.14
CA VAL A 15 6.88 -3.10 -5.99
C VAL A 15 7.39 -4.49 -6.35
N THR A 16 8.54 -4.86 -5.82
CA THR A 16 9.11 -6.20 -6.03
C THR A 16 8.55 -7.22 -5.04
N SER A 17 8.36 -8.44 -5.51
CA SER A 17 7.96 -9.60 -4.70
C SER A 17 8.69 -10.88 -5.08
N ILE A 18 8.61 -11.86 -4.18
CA ILE A 18 9.01 -13.25 -4.43
C ILE A 18 7.81 -14.11 -4.10
N PHE A 19 7.23 -14.75 -5.12
CA PHE A 19 6.03 -15.60 -5.01
C PHE A 19 4.90 -14.91 -4.24
N GLY A 20 4.60 -13.67 -4.66
CA GLY A 20 3.56 -12.83 -4.09
C GLY A 20 3.95 -12.11 -2.79
N ARG A 21 5.01 -12.53 -2.10
CA ARG A 21 5.47 -11.88 -0.86
C ARG A 21 6.28 -10.62 -1.17
N PRO A 22 5.83 -9.41 -0.78
CA PRO A 22 6.58 -8.18 -1.03
C PRO A 22 7.93 -8.19 -0.30
N ILE A 23 8.98 -7.78 -1.02
CA ILE A 23 10.35 -7.71 -0.49
C ILE A 23 10.83 -6.27 -0.22
N ILE A 24 9.99 -5.27 -0.50
CA ILE A 24 10.21 -3.87 -0.13
C ILE A 24 10.19 -3.68 1.39
N ASN A 25 11.05 -2.78 1.90
CA ASN A 25 11.14 -2.44 3.33
C ASN A 25 11.34 -3.65 4.27
N ARG A 26 11.98 -4.72 3.78
CA ARG A 26 12.26 -5.94 4.54
C ARG A 26 13.71 -5.99 5.04
N SER A 27 13.89 -6.56 6.22
CA SER A 27 15.23 -6.86 6.76
C SER A 27 15.90 -7.98 5.97
N VAL A 28 17.23 -8.07 6.07
CA VAL A 28 18.02 -9.16 5.45
C VAL A 28 17.49 -10.54 5.87
N ILE A 29 17.19 -10.71 7.16
CA ILE A 29 16.66 -11.96 7.72
C ILE A 29 15.30 -12.31 7.08
N SER A 30 14.43 -11.31 6.91
CA SER A 30 13.14 -11.51 6.25
C SER A 30 13.32 -11.93 4.79
N LEU A 31 14.26 -11.31 4.06
CA LEU A 31 14.54 -11.64 2.66
C LEU A 31 15.03 -13.08 2.51
N ILE A 32 15.95 -13.53 3.37
CA ILE A 32 16.44 -14.92 3.38
C ILE A 32 15.29 -15.89 3.65
N LYS A 33 14.43 -15.58 4.63
CA LYS A 33 13.23 -16.39 4.91
C LYS A 33 12.27 -16.46 3.72
N THR A 34 12.09 -15.34 3.01
CA THR A 34 11.25 -15.30 1.81
C THR A 34 11.79 -16.19 0.69
N HIS A 35 13.10 -16.23 0.47
CA HIS A 35 13.71 -17.15 -0.51
C HIS A 35 13.52 -18.61 -0.09
N ARG A 36 13.77 -18.93 1.19
CA ARG A 36 13.56 -20.29 1.71
C ARG A 36 12.11 -20.77 1.60
N PHE A 37 11.14 -19.85 1.72
CA PHE A 37 9.72 -20.18 1.57
C PHE A 37 9.39 -20.73 0.17
N VAL A 38 10.15 -20.35 -0.86
CA VAL A 38 9.91 -20.82 -2.23
C VAL A 38 10.00 -22.34 -2.31
N ARG A 39 10.91 -22.99 -1.57
CA ARG A 39 11.00 -24.47 -1.49
C ARG A 39 9.74 -25.16 -0.96
N GLN A 40 8.86 -24.42 -0.27
CA GLN A 40 7.60 -24.96 0.26
C GLN A 40 6.45 -24.86 -0.75
N VAL A 41 6.56 -23.93 -1.71
CA VAL A 41 5.54 -23.67 -2.73
C VAL A 41 5.91 -24.35 -4.03
N GLU A 42 7.17 -24.22 -4.41
CA GLU A 42 7.81 -24.84 -5.56
C GLU A 42 8.69 -25.99 -5.07
N LYS A 43 8.85 -27.04 -5.89
CA LYS A 43 9.75 -28.16 -5.57
C LYS A 43 11.23 -27.80 -5.69
N GLU A 44 11.52 -26.57 -6.13
CA GLU A 44 12.85 -26.11 -6.42
C GLU A 44 13.30 -25.01 -5.46
N GLU A 45 14.61 -24.97 -5.22
CA GLU A 45 15.21 -23.92 -4.41
C GLU A 45 15.40 -22.65 -5.23
N LEU A 46 15.11 -21.49 -4.64
CA LEU A 46 15.44 -20.19 -5.21
C LEU A 46 16.58 -19.57 -4.39
N SER A 47 17.71 -19.31 -5.03
CA SER A 47 18.87 -18.69 -4.40
C SER A 47 18.73 -17.16 -4.39
N ILE A 48 19.50 -16.51 -3.52
CA ILE A 48 19.57 -15.04 -3.50
C ILE A 48 20.28 -14.51 -4.75
N HIS A 49 21.23 -15.28 -5.31
CA HIS A 49 21.94 -14.92 -6.53
C HIS A 49 20.97 -14.89 -7.73
N ASP A 50 20.04 -15.84 -7.79
CA ASP A 50 19.06 -15.95 -8.87
C ASP A 50 18.20 -14.67 -8.96
N THR A 51 17.66 -14.21 -7.82
CA THR A 51 16.85 -12.99 -7.79
C THR A 51 17.68 -11.72 -7.88
N TYR A 52 18.94 -11.76 -7.42
CA TYR A 52 19.86 -10.64 -7.50
C TYR A 52 20.18 -10.30 -8.97
N SER A 53 20.46 -11.29 -9.81
CA SER A 53 20.71 -11.08 -11.24
C SER A 53 19.52 -10.42 -11.96
N VAL A 54 18.29 -10.84 -11.64
CA VAL A 54 17.07 -10.19 -12.15
C VAL A 54 16.98 -8.73 -11.68
N LEU A 55 17.24 -8.48 -10.39
CA LEU A 55 17.20 -7.13 -9.82
C LEU A 55 18.26 -6.20 -10.41
N GLU A 56 19.44 -6.71 -10.75
CA GLU A 56 20.48 -5.94 -11.42
C GLU A 56 20.01 -5.47 -12.80
N VAL A 57 19.48 -6.38 -13.62
CA VAL A 57 18.93 -6.00 -14.93
C VAL A 57 17.83 -4.97 -14.77
N LEU A 58 16.82 -5.24 -13.94
CA LEU A 58 15.70 -4.32 -13.73
C LEU A 58 16.15 -2.92 -13.28
N SER A 59 17.20 -2.84 -12.46
CA SER A 59 17.70 -1.57 -11.94
C SER A 59 18.49 -0.75 -12.97
N GLY A 60 18.83 -1.34 -14.12
CA GLY A 60 19.42 -0.65 -15.26
C GLY A 60 18.41 -0.21 -16.31
N LEU A 61 17.13 -0.57 -16.16
CA LEU A 61 16.06 -0.25 -17.11
C LEU A 61 15.25 0.96 -16.65
N ILE A 62 14.77 1.74 -17.62
CA ILE A 62 13.75 2.75 -17.39
C ILE A 62 12.38 2.07 -17.49
N LEU A 63 11.72 1.93 -16.34
CA LEU A 63 10.49 1.18 -16.20
C LEU A 63 9.39 2.05 -15.59
N GLY A 64 8.16 1.85 -16.07
CA GLY A 64 6.97 2.47 -15.49
C GLY A 64 6.49 1.79 -14.19
N PRO A 65 5.60 2.45 -13.43
CA PRO A 65 5.05 1.92 -12.17
C PRO A 65 4.39 0.56 -12.33
N SER A 66 4.85 -0.44 -11.58
CA SER A 66 4.36 -1.82 -11.72
C SER A 66 4.65 -2.69 -10.50
N ARG A 67 4.16 -3.94 -10.53
CA ARG A 67 4.51 -4.98 -9.56
C ARG A 67 5.23 -6.10 -10.28
N ILE A 68 6.46 -6.40 -9.87
CA ILE A 68 7.31 -7.40 -10.51
C ILE A 68 7.65 -8.50 -9.52
N ASP A 69 7.34 -9.75 -9.86
CA ASP A 69 7.75 -10.90 -9.07
C ASP A 69 9.10 -11.45 -9.53
N VAL A 70 10.18 -10.96 -8.91
CA VAL A 70 11.55 -11.32 -9.27
C VAL A 70 11.86 -12.79 -8.99
N GLY A 71 11.14 -13.42 -8.06
CA GLY A 71 11.28 -14.85 -7.78
C GLY A 71 10.74 -15.71 -8.92
N LYS A 72 9.57 -15.36 -9.45
CA LYS A 72 9.00 -16.03 -10.62
C LYS A 72 9.85 -15.83 -11.88
N LEU A 73 10.36 -14.61 -12.10
CA LEU A 73 11.23 -14.33 -13.24
C LEU A 73 12.51 -15.16 -13.19
N ALA A 74 13.18 -15.21 -12.03
CA ALA A 74 14.40 -15.96 -11.84
C ALA A 74 14.20 -17.48 -12.05
N LEU A 75 13.15 -18.07 -11.47
CA LEU A 75 12.87 -19.49 -11.64
C LEU A 75 12.51 -19.84 -13.09
N LYS A 76 11.69 -19.01 -13.74
CA LYS A 76 11.33 -19.24 -15.14
C LYS A 76 12.55 -19.15 -16.07
N TYR A 77 13.43 -18.16 -15.86
CA TYR A 77 14.67 -18.05 -16.64
C TYR A 77 15.54 -19.29 -16.48
N ARG A 78 15.72 -19.78 -15.25
CA ARG A 78 16.50 -20.99 -14.96
C ARG A 78 15.94 -22.24 -15.64
N ALA A 79 14.63 -22.30 -15.87
CA ALA A 79 13.98 -23.41 -16.55
C ALA A 79 14.09 -23.34 -18.09
N THR A 80 14.66 -22.28 -18.65
CA THR A 80 14.94 -22.18 -20.10
C THR A 80 16.28 -22.82 -20.44
N ASP A 81 16.50 -23.10 -21.73
CA ASP A 81 17.79 -23.62 -22.23
C ASP A 81 18.91 -22.57 -22.24
N HIS A 82 18.66 -21.36 -21.70
CA HIS A 82 19.61 -20.25 -21.62
C HIS A 82 20.16 -19.76 -22.97
N ASP A 83 19.46 -20.05 -24.06
CA ASP A 83 19.76 -19.50 -25.41
C ASP A 83 19.62 -17.97 -25.47
N VAL A 84 18.89 -17.40 -24.51
CA VAL A 84 18.66 -15.97 -24.36
C VAL A 84 19.38 -15.48 -23.10
N SER A 85 20.03 -14.32 -23.18
CA SER A 85 20.69 -13.73 -22.01
C SER A 85 19.66 -13.35 -20.93
N MET A 86 20.08 -13.32 -19.65
CA MET A 86 19.22 -12.83 -18.55
C MET A 86 18.69 -11.42 -18.83
N GLU A 87 19.50 -10.59 -19.46
CA GLU A 87 19.13 -9.23 -19.81
C GLU A 87 17.98 -9.19 -20.82
N ASP A 88 18.11 -9.94 -21.91
CA ASP A 88 17.09 -9.98 -22.98
C ASP A 88 15.81 -10.65 -22.49
N TYR A 89 15.92 -11.73 -21.70
CA TYR A 89 14.77 -12.39 -21.10
C TYR A 89 13.99 -11.45 -20.16
N VAL A 90 14.68 -10.72 -19.30
CA VAL A 90 14.03 -9.78 -18.37
C VAL A 90 13.42 -8.61 -19.13
N LYS A 91 14.10 -8.06 -20.15
CA LYS A 91 13.56 -6.98 -21.00
C LYS A 91 12.27 -7.41 -21.70
N GLU A 92 12.25 -8.60 -22.28
CA GLU A 92 11.07 -9.15 -22.92
C GLU A 92 9.92 -9.34 -21.90
N ALA A 93 10.23 -9.88 -20.72
CA ALA A 93 9.24 -10.08 -19.66
C ALA A 93 8.63 -8.78 -19.09
N VAL A 94 9.29 -7.64 -19.30
CA VAL A 94 8.82 -6.31 -18.85
C VAL A 94 8.57 -5.34 -20.00
N ALA A 95 8.46 -5.83 -21.24
CA ALA A 95 8.35 -5.01 -22.45
C ALA A 95 7.16 -4.03 -22.38
N ASP A 96 6.05 -4.43 -21.77
CA ASP A 96 4.84 -3.61 -21.63
C ASP A 96 5.06 -2.33 -20.79
N ILE A 97 6.04 -2.37 -19.88
CA ILE A 97 6.34 -1.26 -18.94
C ILE A 97 7.68 -0.60 -19.24
N LEU A 98 8.39 -1.01 -20.28
CA LEU A 98 9.68 -0.46 -20.68
C LEU A 98 9.50 0.91 -21.35
N GLY A 99 10.35 1.88 -20.98
CA GLY A 99 10.37 3.21 -21.61
C GLY A 99 9.32 4.21 -21.09
N ASP A 100 8.86 4.03 -19.85
CA ASP A 100 8.09 5.04 -19.10
C ASP A 100 6.75 5.48 -19.74
N LYS A 101 5.88 4.53 -20.09
CA LYS A 101 4.55 4.82 -20.67
C LYS A 101 3.54 5.44 -19.69
N ALA A 102 3.88 5.57 -18.41
CA ALA A 102 2.99 6.14 -17.40
C ALA A 102 3.79 6.98 -16.42
N GLU A 103 3.82 8.30 -16.62
CA GLU A 103 4.40 9.20 -15.64
C GLU A 103 3.72 8.96 -14.28
N PRO A 104 4.49 8.73 -13.20
CA PRO A 104 3.94 8.73 -11.86
C PRO A 104 3.16 10.04 -11.66
N ARG A 105 2.00 9.99 -10.99
CA ARG A 105 1.26 11.21 -10.64
C ARG A 105 2.23 12.25 -10.06
N GLU A 106 2.16 13.48 -10.58
CA GLU A 106 2.99 14.59 -10.09
C GLU A 106 2.77 14.81 -8.58
N GLU A 107 1.51 14.66 -8.13
CA GLU A 107 1.13 14.75 -6.73
C GLU A 107 0.63 13.41 -6.16
N PRO A 108 0.98 13.08 -4.90
CA PRO A 108 0.42 11.92 -4.22
C PRO A 108 -1.09 12.05 -4.07
N GLN A 109 -1.77 10.90 -4.16
CA GLN A 109 -3.21 10.84 -3.91
C GLN A 109 -3.47 10.70 -2.41
N ASP A 110 -4.10 11.71 -1.83
CA ASP A 110 -4.52 11.65 -0.45
C ASP A 110 -5.68 10.64 -0.27
N VAL A 111 -5.59 9.87 0.81
CA VAL A 111 -6.55 8.85 1.20
C VAL A 111 -7.06 9.15 2.60
N VAL A 112 -8.39 9.10 2.75
CA VAL A 112 -9.09 9.21 4.03
C VAL A 112 -9.77 7.87 4.32
N LEU A 113 -9.53 7.30 5.49
CA LEU A 113 -10.24 6.11 5.93
C LEU A 113 -11.45 6.53 6.77
N TYR A 114 -12.66 6.32 6.26
CA TYR A 114 -13.87 6.54 7.03
C TYR A 114 -14.25 5.25 7.75
N GLY A 115 -14.00 5.24 9.07
CA GLY A 115 -14.00 4.05 9.90
C GLY A 115 -12.59 3.56 10.23
N PHE A 116 -12.44 3.01 11.45
CA PHE A 116 -11.17 2.43 11.94
C PHE A 116 -11.39 1.08 12.64
N GLY A 117 -12.29 0.29 12.05
CA GLY A 117 -12.53 -1.09 12.43
C GLY A 117 -11.39 -2.01 11.96
N ARG A 118 -11.69 -3.30 11.78
CA ARG A 118 -10.68 -4.27 11.35
C ARG A 118 -10.10 -3.95 9.97
N ILE A 119 -10.95 -3.70 8.98
CA ILE A 119 -10.54 -3.37 7.60
C ILE A 119 -9.80 -2.03 7.57
N GLY A 120 -10.33 -0.99 8.23
CA GLY A 120 -9.67 0.32 8.32
C GLY A 120 -8.26 0.24 8.91
N ARG A 121 -8.04 -0.52 9.99
CA ARG A 121 -6.70 -0.72 10.56
C ARG A 121 -5.75 -1.45 9.61
N LEU A 122 -6.24 -2.47 8.92
CA LEU A 122 -5.45 -3.21 7.92
C LEU A 122 -5.02 -2.32 6.75
N LEU A 123 -5.96 -1.55 6.20
CA LEU A 123 -5.68 -0.58 5.14
C LEU A 123 -4.69 0.48 5.62
N ALA A 124 -4.85 0.99 6.84
CA ALA A 124 -3.91 1.95 7.40
C ALA A 124 -2.48 1.38 7.46
N ARG A 125 -2.32 0.14 7.96
CA ARG A 125 -1.01 -0.54 7.97
C ARG A 125 -0.39 -0.64 6.57
N LEU A 126 -1.19 -1.05 5.58
CA LEU A 126 -0.73 -1.20 4.20
C LEU A 126 -0.36 0.14 3.55
N LEU A 127 -1.14 1.19 3.78
CA LEU A 127 -0.86 2.53 3.25
C LEU A 127 0.41 3.11 3.88
N ILE A 128 0.59 2.94 5.19
CA ILE A 128 1.79 3.38 5.90
C ILE A 128 3.04 2.62 5.43
N GLU A 129 2.96 1.30 5.24
CA GLU A 129 4.08 0.48 4.74
C GLU A 129 4.48 0.85 3.30
N LYS A 130 3.52 1.35 2.50
CA LYS A 130 3.68 1.70 1.08
C LYS A 130 3.80 3.20 0.80
N ALA A 131 3.98 4.03 1.82
CA ALA A 131 4.12 5.47 1.63
C ALA A 131 5.47 5.91 1.01
N GLY A 132 6.46 5.01 0.93
CA GLY A 132 7.87 5.36 0.78
C GLY A 132 8.33 6.01 -0.53
N SER A 133 7.61 5.87 -1.65
CA SER A 133 7.94 6.60 -2.88
C SER A 133 7.46 8.05 -2.86
N GLY A 134 6.59 8.42 -1.90
CA GLY A 134 6.02 9.77 -1.78
C GLY A 134 5.04 10.18 -2.89
N LYS A 135 4.95 9.41 -3.98
CA LYS A 135 4.11 9.68 -5.17
C LYS A 135 2.87 8.78 -5.28
N GLY A 136 2.67 7.89 -4.30
CA GLY A 136 1.58 6.91 -4.28
C GLY A 136 0.33 7.37 -3.52
N LEU A 137 -0.38 6.39 -2.95
CA LEU A 137 -1.49 6.63 -2.03
C LEU A 137 -0.93 7.05 -0.66
N ARG A 138 -1.39 8.19 -0.14
CA ARG A 138 -0.95 8.75 1.14
C ARG A 138 -2.09 8.81 2.14
N LEU A 139 -2.00 8.03 3.22
CA LEU A 139 -2.98 8.11 4.30
C LEU A 139 -2.84 9.44 5.03
N LYS A 140 -3.87 10.29 4.97
CA LYS A 140 -3.87 11.61 5.61
C LYS A 140 -4.81 11.73 6.80
N ALA A 141 -5.94 11.03 6.76
CA ALA A 141 -6.89 11.07 7.87
C ALA A 141 -7.62 9.76 8.09
N ILE A 142 -8.09 9.60 9.33
CA ILE A 142 -8.98 8.55 9.78
C ILE A 142 -10.19 9.22 10.44
N VAL A 143 -11.38 8.99 9.92
CA VAL A 143 -12.64 9.54 10.45
C VAL A 143 -13.36 8.50 11.28
N VAL A 144 -13.74 8.87 12.49
CA VAL A 144 -14.30 7.95 13.49
C VAL A 144 -15.35 8.64 14.36
N ARG A 145 -16.24 7.87 14.98
CA ARG A 145 -17.09 8.38 16.06
C ARG A 145 -16.30 8.43 17.37
N LYS A 146 -16.48 9.49 18.15
CA LYS A 146 -15.83 9.65 19.45
C LYS A 146 -16.43 8.64 20.44
N GLY A 147 -15.60 7.71 20.93
CA GLY A 147 -16.04 6.64 21.81
C GLY A 147 -15.88 6.95 23.30
N SER A 148 -14.69 7.41 23.71
CA SER A 148 -14.35 7.68 25.12
C SER A 148 -13.32 8.82 25.24
N PRO A 149 -13.03 9.33 26.46
CA PRO A 149 -12.02 10.37 26.65
C PRO A 149 -10.61 9.97 26.18
N LYS A 150 -10.26 8.68 26.22
CA LYS A 150 -8.95 8.14 25.79
C LYS A 150 -9.01 7.39 24.46
N ASP A 151 -9.96 7.78 23.60
CA ASP A 151 -10.24 7.06 22.35
C ASP A 151 -9.05 7.04 21.39
N LEU A 152 -8.30 8.15 21.26
CA LEU A 152 -7.12 8.23 20.40
C LEU A 152 -6.03 7.21 20.81
N VAL A 153 -5.70 7.16 22.10
CA VAL A 153 -4.73 6.20 22.66
C VAL A 153 -5.20 4.75 22.46
N LYS A 154 -6.51 4.50 22.63
CA LYS A 154 -7.10 3.17 22.38
C LYS A 154 -6.93 2.77 20.91
N ARG A 155 -7.16 3.69 19.96
CA ARG A 155 -6.97 3.43 18.52
C ARG A 155 -5.51 3.15 18.18
N ALA A 156 -4.58 3.92 18.74
CA ALA A 156 -3.15 3.67 18.59
C ALA A 156 -2.77 2.27 19.09
N SER A 157 -3.31 1.85 20.24
CA SER A 157 -3.08 0.51 20.80
C SER A 157 -3.62 -0.61 19.89
N LEU A 158 -4.84 -0.44 19.35
CA LEU A 158 -5.45 -1.37 18.40
C LEU A 158 -4.72 -1.42 17.05
N LEU A 159 -4.11 -0.32 16.62
CA LEU A 159 -3.24 -0.31 15.45
C LEU A 159 -1.91 -1.02 15.76
N ARG A 160 -1.37 -0.85 16.96
CA ARG A 160 -0.09 -1.43 17.40
C ARG A 160 -0.14 -2.95 17.51
N ARG A 161 -1.21 -3.52 18.04
CA ARG A 161 -1.36 -4.98 18.22
C ARG A 161 -2.65 -5.46 17.57
N ASP A 162 -2.50 -6.39 16.63
CA ASP A 162 -3.60 -7.13 16.05
C ASP A 162 -3.40 -8.62 16.36
N SER A 163 -4.45 -9.31 16.79
CA SER A 163 -4.36 -10.72 17.21
C SER A 163 -4.12 -11.68 16.05
N ILE A 164 -4.49 -11.29 14.83
CA ILE A 164 -4.39 -12.14 13.64
C ILE A 164 -3.23 -11.70 12.76
N HIS A 165 -3.02 -10.39 12.64
CA HIS A 165 -1.99 -9.80 11.78
C HIS A 165 -0.73 -9.37 12.54
N GLY A 166 -0.66 -9.67 13.83
CA GLY A 166 0.48 -9.41 14.68
C GLY A 166 0.73 -7.92 14.97
N SER A 167 1.94 -7.64 15.43
CA SER A 167 2.38 -6.29 15.79
C SER A 167 2.62 -5.41 14.56
N PHE A 168 2.27 -4.14 14.69
CA PHE A 168 2.65 -3.10 13.75
C PHE A 168 4.18 -3.04 13.62
N GLN A 169 4.67 -2.96 12.38
CA GLN A 169 6.11 -2.91 12.10
C GLN A 169 6.58 -1.46 12.13
N GLY A 170 7.03 -1.02 13.32
CA GLY A 170 7.62 0.29 13.53
C GLY A 170 6.99 1.06 14.69
N THR A 171 6.91 2.38 14.59
CA THR A 171 6.53 3.27 15.69
C THR A 171 5.17 3.91 15.47
N ILE A 172 4.44 4.13 16.57
CA ILE A 172 3.20 4.89 16.60
C ILE A 172 3.32 5.86 17.77
N VAL A 173 3.42 7.14 17.46
CA VAL A 173 3.40 8.25 18.41
C VAL A 173 2.00 8.87 18.39
N VAL A 174 1.46 9.19 19.56
CA VAL A 174 0.16 9.85 19.72
C VAL A 174 0.40 11.33 19.98
N ASP A 175 -0.18 12.18 19.14
CA ASP A 175 -0.22 13.63 19.33
C ASP A 175 -1.62 14.01 19.80
N GLU A 176 -1.79 14.17 21.11
CA GLU A 176 -3.10 14.45 21.71
C GLU A 176 -3.57 15.89 21.42
N GLU A 177 -2.63 16.84 21.35
CA GLU A 177 -2.93 18.26 21.09
C GLU A 177 -3.55 18.45 19.69
N LYS A 178 -2.97 17.79 18.68
CA LYS A 178 -3.46 17.87 17.30
C LYS A 178 -4.43 16.75 16.94
N ASN A 179 -4.74 15.87 17.88
CA ASN A 179 -5.58 14.70 17.69
C ASN A 179 -5.12 13.83 16.49
N ALA A 180 -3.84 13.44 16.49
CA ALA A 180 -3.21 12.75 15.37
C ALA A 180 -2.38 11.53 15.81
N LEU A 181 -2.14 10.64 14.85
CA LEU A 181 -1.22 9.50 14.97
C LEU A 181 -0.05 9.68 14.01
N ILE A 182 1.17 9.58 14.52
CA ILE A 182 2.39 9.64 13.72
C ILE A 182 2.94 8.21 13.62
N CYS A 183 2.74 7.57 12.48
CA CYS A 183 3.08 6.17 12.25
C CYS A 183 4.25 6.05 11.27
N ASN A 184 5.42 5.60 11.73
CA ASN A 184 6.63 5.55 10.90
C ASN A 184 6.93 6.88 10.17
N GLY A 185 6.71 8.01 10.85
CA GLY A 185 6.85 9.35 10.28
C GLY A 185 5.66 9.85 9.44
N ASN A 186 4.66 9.00 9.16
CA ASN A 186 3.44 9.41 8.46
C ASN A 186 2.48 10.07 9.45
N TYR A 187 2.19 11.36 9.22
CA TYR A 187 1.20 12.11 10.00
C TYR A 187 -0.21 11.77 9.53
N VAL A 188 -1.03 11.23 10.44
CA VAL A 188 -2.41 10.83 10.17
C VAL A 188 -3.35 11.57 11.13
N GLN A 189 -4.15 12.47 10.59
CA GLN A 189 -5.17 13.20 11.35
C GLN A 189 -6.28 12.25 11.79
N VAL A 190 -6.64 12.25 13.08
CA VAL A 190 -7.88 11.61 13.53
C VAL A 190 -8.96 12.68 13.57
N ILE A 191 -10.08 12.41 12.91
CA ILE A 191 -11.21 13.33 12.80
C ILE A 191 -12.41 12.67 13.45
N TYR A 192 -13.07 13.39 14.35
CA TYR A 192 -14.27 12.92 15.01
C TYR A 192 -15.51 13.46 14.29
N SER A 193 -16.29 12.56 13.69
CA SER A 193 -17.57 12.91 13.06
C SER A 193 -18.62 11.82 13.26
N SER A 194 -19.87 12.23 13.39
CA SER A 194 -21.04 11.34 13.42
C SER A 194 -21.66 11.13 12.04
N SER A 195 -21.42 12.05 11.10
CA SER A 195 -22.03 12.10 9.76
C SER A 195 -20.99 12.30 8.65
N PRO A 196 -21.14 11.62 7.49
CA PRO A 196 -20.17 11.68 6.40
C PRO A 196 -20.15 13.01 5.64
N ASP A 197 -21.19 13.85 5.76
CA ASP A 197 -21.32 15.16 5.12
C ASP A 197 -20.91 16.35 6.00
N ALA A 198 -20.49 16.08 7.25
CA ALA A 198 -20.18 17.12 8.23
C ALA A 198 -18.69 17.52 8.29
N VAL A 199 -17.81 16.83 7.55
CA VAL A 199 -16.36 17.04 7.65
C VAL A 199 -15.87 17.99 6.56
N ASP A 200 -15.17 19.05 6.95
CA ASP A 200 -14.36 19.86 6.03
C ASP A 200 -12.92 19.33 6.08
N TYR A 201 -12.47 18.62 5.04
CA TYR A 201 -11.10 18.07 5.02
C TYR A 201 -10.05 19.13 4.68
N SER A 202 -10.46 20.25 4.07
CA SER A 202 -9.55 21.30 3.65
C SER A 202 -8.85 21.99 4.82
N GLN A 203 -9.48 22.02 6.00
CA GLN A 203 -8.88 22.53 7.25
C GLN A 203 -7.63 21.74 7.68
N TYR A 204 -7.50 20.49 7.22
CA TYR A 204 -6.36 19.61 7.51
C TYR A 204 -5.36 19.55 6.33
N GLY A 205 -5.50 20.45 5.36
CA GLY A 205 -4.68 20.49 4.15
C GLY A 205 -4.92 19.33 3.20
N ILE A 206 -6.07 18.67 3.29
CA ILE A 206 -6.46 17.56 2.42
C ILE A 206 -7.34 18.12 1.30
N LYS A 207 -6.89 17.91 0.07
CA LYS A 207 -7.57 18.33 -1.16
C LYS A 207 -7.61 17.12 -2.10
N ASP A 208 -8.70 16.97 -2.85
CA ASP A 208 -8.86 15.89 -3.83
C ASP A 208 -8.69 14.46 -3.26
N ALA A 209 -9.17 14.19 -2.04
CA ALA A 209 -8.99 12.89 -1.41
C ALA A 209 -9.94 11.81 -1.93
N VAL A 210 -9.41 10.57 -1.94
CA VAL A 210 -10.23 9.36 -2.02
C VAL A 210 -10.63 8.95 -0.60
N VAL A 211 -11.93 8.95 -0.34
CA VAL A 211 -12.50 8.40 0.90
C VAL A 211 -12.73 6.90 0.72
N VAL A 212 -12.18 6.10 1.62
CA VAL A 212 -12.46 4.67 1.72
C VAL A 212 -13.41 4.45 2.89
N ASP A 213 -14.69 4.26 2.58
CA ASP A 213 -15.70 3.89 3.57
C ASP A 213 -15.57 2.42 3.92
N ASN A 214 -15.03 2.20 5.12
CA ASN A 214 -14.85 0.88 5.71
C ASN A 214 -15.78 0.65 6.90
N THR A 215 -16.79 1.52 7.09
CA THR A 215 -17.86 1.30 8.06
C THR A 215 -18.91 0.33 7.53
N GLY A 216 -19.17 0.37 6.22
CA GLY A 216 -20.23 -0.40 5.58
C GLY A 216 -21.63 -0.02 6.07
N MET A 217 -21.80 1.16 6.67
CA MET A 217 -23.10 1.67 7.12
C MET A 217 -23.91 2.20 5.94
N TRP A 218 -23.27 2.97 5.06
CA TRP A 218 -23.83 3.41 3.78
C TRP A 218 -23.41 2.45 2.68
N ARG A 219 -24.37 2.00 1.87
CA ARG A 219 -24.12 1.00 0.83
C ARG A 219 -24.77 1.33 -0.50
N ASP A 220 -25.66 2.31 -0.54
CA ASP A 220 -26.27 2.83 -1.76
C ASP A 220 -25.56 4.11 -2.22
N GLU A 221 -25.90 4.51 -3.45
CA GLU A 221 -25.32 5.69 -4.10
C GLU A 221 -25.64 6.98 -3.33
N GLU A 222 -26.87 7.12 -2.81
CA GLU A 222 -27.28 8.29 -2.03
C GLU A 222 -26.49 8.44 -0.73
N GLY A 223 -26.35 7.36 0.04
CA GLY A 223 -25.63 7.36 1.30
C GLY A 223 -24.12 7.59 1.11
N LEU A 224 -23.52 6.97 0.10
CA LEU A 224 -22.10 7.20 -0.23
C LEU A 224 -21.86 8.58 -0.82
N GLY A 225 -22.83 9.12 -1.58
CA GLY A 225 -22.79 10.46 -2.15
C GLY A 225 -22.70 11.57 -1.10
N LEU A 226 -23.04 11.29 0.16
CA LEU A 226 -22.84 12.23 1.27
C LEU A 226 -21.37 12.61 1.46
N HIS A 227 -20.44 11.66 1.31
CA HIS A 227 -18.99 11.94 1.40
C HIS A 227 -18.53 12.91 0.31
N LEU A 228 -19.15 12.87 -0.88
CA LEU A 228 -18.81 13.76 -2.00
C LEU A 228 -19.27 15.20 -1.76
N LYS A 229 -20.18 15.45 -0.80
CA LYS A 229 -20.59 16.81 -0.40
C LYS A 229 -19.52 17.49 0.45
N CYS A 230 -18.58 16.74 1.03
CA CYS A 230 -17.50 17.29 1.84
C CYS A 230 -16.43 17.99 1.00
N LYS A 231 -15.97 19.14 1.49
CA LYS A 231 -14.84 19.84 0.89
C LYS A 231 -13.57 19.00 1.01
N GLY A 232 -12.87 18.83 -0.10
CA GLY A 232 -11.61 18.08 -0.18
C GLY A 232 -11.75 16.61 -0.52
N VAL A 233 -12.96 16.12 -0.85
CA VAL A 233 -13.19 14.75 -1.35
C VAL A 233 -13.49 14.78 -2.84
N SER A 234 -12.95 13.82 -3.59
CA SER A 234 -13.23 13.66 -5.03
C SER A 234 -13.77 12.29 -5.41
N ARG A 235 -13.53 11.27 -4.57
CA ARG A 235 -13.98 9.91 -4.84
C ARG A 235 -14.28 9.16 -3.56
N VAL A 236 -15.20 8.21 -3.66
CA VAL A 236 -15.57 7.29 -2.57
C VAL A 236 -15.38 5.86 -3.02
N ILE A 237 -14.81 5.03 -2.16
CA ILE A 237 -14.68 3.57 -2.33
C ILE A 237 -15.33 2.91 -1.12
N LEU A 238 -16.22 1.95 -1.37
CA LEU A 238 -16.85 1.14 -0.33
C LEU A 238 -16.12 -0.20 -0.18
N THR A 239 -15.81 -0.63 1.04
CA THR A 239 -15.18 -1.95 1.32
C THR A 239 -16.19 -3.03 1.68
N ALA A 240 -17.41 -2.92 1.18
CA ALA A 240 -18.54 -3.82 1.40
C ALA A 240 -19.35 -3.92 0.10
N PRO A 241 -20.21 -4.95 -0.06
CA PRO A 241 -21.07 -5.05 -1.24
C PRO A 241 -21.97 -3.81 -1.37
N GLY A 242 -21.86 -3.12 -2.49
CA GLY A 242 -22.71 -1.99 -2.84
C GLY A 242 -24.12 -2.44 -3.20
N LYS A 243 -25.11 -1.60 -2.92
CA LYS A 243 -26.52 -1.77 -3.30
C LYS A 243 -26.88 -0.85 -4.45
N GLY A 244 -27.87 -1.24 -5.25
CA GLY A 244 -28.37 -0.43 -6.37
C GLY A 244 -27.32 -0.29 -7.48
N ASN A 245 -27.07 0.95 -7.90
CA ASN A 245 -26.20 1.27 -9.05
C ASN A 245 -24.71 1.42 -8.70
N VAL A 246 -24.32 1.11 -7.46
CA VAL A 246 -22.90 1.18 -7.06
C VAL A 246 -22.12 0.08 -7.78
N LYS A 247 -21.12 0.48 -8.57
CA LYS A 247 -20.26 -0.44 -9.31
C LYS A 247 -19.45 -1.32 -8.35
N ASN A 248 -19.67 -2.63 -8.40
CA ASN A 248 -18.88 -3.62 -7.67
C ASN A 248 -17.73 -4.11 -8.56
N ILE A 249 -16.51 -4.16 -8.02
CA ILE A 249 -15.30 -4.60 -8.72
C ILE A 249 -14.64 -5.69 -7.86
N VAL A 250 -14.32 -6.83 -8.46
CA VAL A 250 -13.65 -7.98 -7.82
C VAL A 250 -12.30 -8.20 -8.47
#